data_AF-A0A1H3UFC2-F1
#
_entry.id   AF-A0A1H3UFC2-F1
#
_cell.length_a   1.000
_cell.length_b   1.000
_cell.length_c   1.000
_cell.angle_alpha   90.00
_cell.angle_beta   90.00
_cell.angle_gamma   90.00
#
_symmetry.space_group_name_H-M   'P 1'
#
loop_
_entity.id
_entity.type
_entity.pdbx_description
1 polymer ?
#
loop_
_entity_poly.entity_id
_entity_poly.type
_entity_poly.pdbx_seq_one_letter_code
_entity_poly.pdbx_strand_id
1 'polypeptide(L)'
;MRADSSFRQTPVLPALAFGLVALLGTTAFAAGLQRQVLESLPSGTAKGAPAYELSLPACTASACPFELRLVRAGMEQGKPAALAWPASRGQAQLAPSDPLYGVGDPLSEAAQRTRVWTTGEEEGTVTAAARTLRLPGVQGGARALLVTQMGGFDHPKRRHALYVATAQGPHLAWQYEEPPGSYQSWVLAPAGRIPVLLVRYDSPQDDAPDQIETRSLRWNAGRQAFAEQASAPPAAVQAVVAARYAGVAAARAARAQQADCLGGYAVVLTRPAGAAPHHALVQVAADMAQAHAESLRLRACSARLQPRTVPLAHLLPKAEQAPGRKPERKTDPAR
;
A
#
# COMPACT_ATOMS: atom_id res chain seq x y z
N MET A 1 -51.80 57.75 -43.96
CA MET A 1 -53.20 57.94 -43.51
C MET A 1 -53.69 56.57 -43.08
N ARG A 2 -54.03 56.40 -41.79
CA ARG A 2 -55.41 56.15 -41.29
C ARG A 2 -56.07 54.93 -41.95
N ALA A 3 -56.77 54.03 -41.27
CA ALA A 3 -57.10 53.78 -39.87
C ALA A 3 -57.78 52.39 -39.91
N ASP A 4 -57.41 51.47 -39.04
CA ASP A 4 -58.22 50.94 -37.94
C ASP A 4 -59.70 50.60 -38.23
N SER A 5 -60.05 49.35 -37.93
CA SER A 5 -61.33 48.93 -37.32
C SER A 5 -61.12 47.53 -36.70
N SER A 6 -60.96 47.42 -35.37
CA SER A 6 -62.02 47.10 -34.37
C SER A 6 -62.55 45.65 -34.51
N PHE A 7 -62.60 44.73 -33.52
CA PHE A 7 -63.02 44.90 -32.12
C PHE A 7 -62.82 43.59 -31.28
N ARG A 8 -62.46 43.79 -29.99
CA ARG A 8 -62.81 43.04 -28.75
C ARG A 8 -62.43 41.54 -28.60
N GLN A 9 -61.77 41.21 -27.46
CA GLN A 9 -62.46 40.75 -26.23
C GLN A 9 -61.49 40.43 -25.07
N THR A 10 -61.78 41.07 -23.93
CA THR A 10 -61.66 40.64 -22.52
C THR A 10 -60.30 40.44 -21.82
N PRO A 11 -60.26 40.75 -20.50
CA PRO A 11 -59.06 41.20 -19.80
C PRO A 11 -58.47 40.14 -18.86
N VAL A 12 -57.15 40.15 -18.69
CA VAL A 12 -56.46 39.50 -17.57
C VAL A 12 -55.35 40.43 -17.11
N LEU A 13 -55.49 41.02 -15.93
CA LEU A 13 -54.38 41.58 -15.17
C LEU A 13 -54.25 40.77 -13.88
N PRO A 14 -53.07 40.18 -13.60
CA PRO A 14 -52.88 39.30 -12.46
C PRO A 14 -52.72 40.11 -11.16
N ALA A 15 -53.33 39.58 -10.10
CA ALA A 15 -53.22 40.07 -8.74
C ALA A 15 -51.85 39.69 -8.12
N LEU A 16 -51.32 40.64 -7.34
CA LEU A 16 -50.17 40.50 -6.45
C LEU A 16 -50.37 39.34 -5.47
N ALA A 17 -49.40 38.42 -5.41
CA ALA A 17 -49.27 37.47 -4.32
C ALA A 17 -47.85 37.56 -3.74
N PHE A 18 -47.81 37.81 -2.44
CA PHE A 18 -46.62 37.85 -1.58
C PHE A 18 -45.81 36.55 -1.73
N GLY A 19 -44.61 36.66 -2.29
CA GLY A 19 -43.62 35.59 -2.32
C GLY A 19 -42.74 35.63 -1.08
N LEU A 20 -42.95 34.70 -0.17
CA LEU A 20 -42.12 34.38 0.98
C LEU A 20 -40.64 34.28 0.55
N VAL A 21 -39.79 35.17 1.05
CA VAL A 21 -38.33 34.98 0.98
C VAL A 21 -38.00 33.84 1.95
N ALA A 22 -38.02 32.61 1.43
CA ALA A 22 -37.41 31.49 2.12
C ALA A 22 -35.90 31.76 2.15
N LEU A 23 -35.43 32.29 3.28
CA LEU A 23 -34.05 32.16 3.73
C LEU A 23 -33.73 30.65 3.72
N LEU A 24 -33.23 30.16 2.58
CA LEU A 24 -32.53 28.90 2.52
C LEU A 24 -31.28 29.10 3.37
N GLY A 25 -31.44 28.79 4.65
CA GLY A 25 -30.34 28.70 5.59
C GLY A 25 -29.28 27.83 4.94
N THR A 26 -28.13 28.44 4.71
CA THR A 26 -26.88 27.73 4.47
C THR A 26 -26.65 26.85 5.69
N THR A 27 -27.15 25.62 5.68
CA THR A 27 -26.68 24.55 6.54
C THR A 27 -25.36 24.00 5.97
N ALA A 28 -24.45 24.91 5.64
CA ALA A 28 -23.04 24.63 5.84
C ALA A 28 -22.83 24.68 7.36
N PHE A 29 -21.91 23.88 7.89
CA PHE A 29 -21.57 23.80 9.32
C PHE A 29 -22.41 22.83 10.18
N ALA A 30 -22.52 21.57 9.72
CA ALA A 30 -22.58 20.41 10.62
C ALA A 30 -21.80 19.18 10.09
N ALA A 31 -20.90 19.37 9.12
CA ALA A 31 -20.08 18.28 8.55
C ALA A 31 -18.82 17.93 9.38
N GLY A 32 -18.75 18.37 10.65
CA GLY A 32 -17.56 18.28 11.49
C GLY A 32 -17.54 17.17 12.54
N LEU A 33 -18.60 16.34 12.65
CA LEU A 33 -18.76 15.40 13.78
C LEU A 33 -18.98 13.93 13.39
N GLN A 34 -18.97 13.60 12.09
CA GLN A 34 -19.23 12.24 11.64
C GLN A 34 -17.95 11.56 11.12
N ARG A 35 -17.81 10.28 11.48
CA ARG A 35 -16.79 9.36 10.97
C ARG A 35 -16.76 9.42 9.45
N GLN A 36 -15.58 9.61 8.87
CA GLN A 36 -15.38 9.56 7.43
C GLN A 36 -15.08 8.11 7.02
N VAL A 37 -15.99 7.49 6.27
CA VAL A 37 -15.74 6.17 5.67
C VAL A 37 -14.90 6.35 4.42
N LEU A 38 -13.72 5.72 4.38
CA LEU A 38 -12.76 5.88 3.30
C LEU A 38 -12.86 4.74 2.30
N GLU A 39 -12.96 3.52 2.82
CA GLU A 39 -12.97 2.34 1.97
C GLU A 39 -13.72 1.18 2.64
N SER A 40 -14.46 0.41 1.84
CA SER A 40 -15.14 -0.81 2.27
C SER A 40 -14.70 -1.97 1.39
N LEU A 41 -14.15 -3.01 2.00
CA LEU A 41 -13.51 -4.14 1.32
C LEU A 41 -14.06 -5.48 1.85
N PRO A 42 -14.26 -6.49 1.01
CA PRO A 42 -14.87 -7.75 1.44
C PRO A 42 -13.96 -8.57 2.37
N SER A 43 -14.50 -9.09 3.48
CA SER A 43 -13.76 -10.04 4.35
C SER A 43 -13.89 -11.50 3.92
N GLY A 44 -14.79 -11.80 2.99
CA GLY A 44 -15.04 -13.15 2.47
C GLY A 44 -15.83 -13.13 1.17
N THR A 45 -16.08 -14.30 0.59
CA THR A 45 -16.87 -14.46 -0.63
C THR A 45 -18.33 -14.86 -0.39
N ALA A 46 -18.67 -15.25 0.85
CA ALA A 46 -20.03 -15.64 1.21
C ALA A 46 -20.99 -14.43 1.18
N LYS A 47 -22.22 -14.64 0.71
CA LYS A 47 -23.27 -13.62 0.75
C LYS A 47 -23.53 -13.22 2.20
N GLY A 48 -23.52 -11.91 2.49
CA GLY A 48 -23.71 -11.39 3.84
C GLY A 48 -22.48 -11.52 4.75
N ALA A 49 -21.32 -11.95 4.23
CA ALA A 49 -20.05 -11.81 4.94
C ALA A 49 -19.83 -10.33 5.29
N PRO A 50 -19.25 -10.04 6.46
CA PRO A 50 -18.96 -8.66 6.83
C PRO A 50 -17.93 -8.05 5.87
N ALA A 51 -17.89 -6.72 5.80
CA ALA A 51 -16.86 -5.96 5.11
C ALA A 51 -15.89 -5.36 6.14
N TYR A 52 -14.62 -5.28 5.77
CA TYR A 52 -13.68 -4.38 6.41
C TYR A 52 -14.01 -2.94 6.00
N GLU A 53 -14.09 -2.05 6.96
CA GLU A 53 -14.27 -0.62 6.73
C GLU A 53 -13.03 0.12 7.25
N LEU A 54 -12.27 0.74 6.35
CA LEU A 54 -11.24 1.71 6.70
C LEU A 54 -11.93 3.07 6.85
N SER A 55 -11.74 3.70 8.00
CA SER A 55 -12.39 4.96 8.34
C SER A 55 -11.45 5.90 9.09
N LEU A 56 -11.80 7.18 9.12
CA LEU A 56 -11.20 8.15 10.00
C LEU A 56 -12.29 8.64 10.97
N PRO A 57 -12.10 8.53 12.30
CA PRO A 57 -13.04 9.08 13.27
C PRO A 57 -13.10 10.61 13.15
N ALA A 58 -14.15 11.21 13.72
CA ALA A 58 -14.27 12.66 13.75
C ALA A 58 -13.22 13.24 14.72
N CYS A 59 -12.07 13.62 14.18
CA CYS A 59 -10.95 14.13 14.96
C CYS A 59 -10.61 15.54 14.50
N THR A 60 -11.09 16.53 15.26
CA THR A 60 -10.97 17.96 14.90
C THR A 60 -9.86 18.68 15.65
N ALA A 61 -9.33 18.10 16.74
CA ALA A 61 -8.36 18.78 17.63
C ALA A 61 -7.30 17.87 18.29
N SER A 62 -7.25 16.57 17.98
CA SER A 62 -6.33 15.61 18.58
C SER A 62 -5.86 14.57 17.57
N ALA A 63 -4.84 13.78 17.94
CA ALA A 63 -4.28 12.72 17.11
C ALA A 63 -5.38 11.80 16.55
N CYS A 64 -5.39 11.62 15.22
CA CYS A 64 -6.43 10.96 14.44
C CYS A 64 -5.92 9.59 13.93
N PRO A 65 -6.11 8.48 14.66
CA PRO A 65 -5.82 7.18 14.10
C PRO A 65 -6.85 6.86 13.02
N PHE A 66 -6.39 6.39 11.87
CA PHE A 66 -7.24 5.57 11.01
C PHE A 66 -7.78 4.41 11.86
N GLU A 67 -9.04 4.05 11.63
CA GLU A 67 -9.70 2.93 12.28
C GLU A 67 -10.11 1.88 11.26
N LEU A 68 -9.88 0.63 11.63
CA LEU A 68 -10.43 -0.51 10.95
C LEU A 68 -11.64 -1.03 11.71
N ARG A 69 -12.77 -1.17 11.00
CA ARG A 69 -14.02 -1.72 11.53
C ARG A 69 -14.41 -2.95 10.72
N LEU A 70 -15.21 -3.82 11.33
CA LEU A 70 -15.88 -4.91 10.65
C LEU A 70 -17.37 -4.59 10.62
N VAL A 71 -18.00 -4.54 9.45
CA VAL A 71 -19.38 -4.06 9.29
C VAL A 71 -20.20 -5.10 8.54
N ARG A 72 -21.40 -5.41 9.04
CA ARG A 72 -22.38 -6.28 8.36
C ARG A 72 -23.70 -5.55 8.26
N ALA A 73 -24.20 -5.36 7.04
CA ALA A 73 -25.44 -4.64 6.77
C ALA A 73 -25.52 -3.26 7.48
N GLY A 74 -24.42 -2.51 7.44
CA GLY A 74 -24.30 -1.19 8.07
C GLY A 74 -24.03 -1.22 9.59
N MET A 75 -24.09 -2.38 10.23
CA MET A 75 -23.87 -2.54 11.67
C MET A 75 -22.44 -2.99 11.97
N GLU A 76 -21.78 -2.29 12.89
CA GLU A 76 -20.47 -2.67 13.42
C GLU A 76 -20.52 -4.05 14.09
N GLN A 77 -19.44 -4.81 13.92
CA GLN A 77 -19.23 -6.14 14.48
C GLN A 77 -17.99 -6.09 15.38
N GLY A 78 -18.18 -6.31 16.68
CA GLY A 78 -17.10 -6.30 17.65
C GLY A 78 -16.46 -4.93 17.85
N LYS A 79 -15.20 -4.91 18.29
CA LYS A 79 -14.45 -3.69 18.61
C LYS A 79 -13.65 -3.20 17.39
N PRO A 80 -13.67 -1.91 17.06
CA PRO A 80 -12.77 -1.32 16.07
C PRO A 80 -11.30 -1.47 16.47
N ALA A 81 -10.41 -1.56 15.48
CA ALA A 81 -8.98 -1.53 15.68
C ALA A 81 -8.41 -0.17 15.22
N ALA A 82 -7.85 0.59 16.16
CA ALA A 82 -7.05 1.77 15.82
C ALA A 82 -5.75 1.34 15.13
N LEU A 83 -5.36 2.03 14.08
CA LEU A 83 -4.07 1.82 13.41
C LEU A 83 -2.94 2.54 14.18
N ALA A 84 -1.71 2.05 14.00
CA ALA A 84 -0.61 2.36 14.92
C ALA A 84 -0.12 3.82 14.85
N TRP A 85 -0.13 4.41 13.65
CA TRP A 85 0.33 5.78 13.45
C TRP A 85 -0.86 6.72 13.29
N PRO A 86 -1.19 7.51 14.33
CA PRO A 86 -2.22 8.54 14.22
C PRO A 86 -1.67 9.74 13.47
N ALA A 87 -2.51 10.35 12.64
CA ALA A 87 -2.21 11.64 12.03
C ALA A 87 -2.40 12.78 13.03
N SER A 88 -1.82 13.95 12.78
CA SER A 88 -1.95 15.11 13.67
C SER A 88 -3.38 15.66 13.75
N ARG A 89 -4.02 15.93 12.59
CA ARG A 89 -5.40 16.43 12.47
C ARG A 89 -5.94 16.29 11.04
N GLY A 90 -7.21 16.64 10.84
CA GLY A 90 -7.79 16.87 9.52
C GLY A 90 -8.61 15.69 8.98
N GLN A 91 -9.26 15.94 7.84
CA GLN A 91 -9.98 14.91 7.10
C GLN A 91 -9.04 14.14 6.19
N ALA A 92 -9.34 12.88 5.94
CA ALA A 92 -8.58 12.10 4.97
C ALA A 92 -8.95 12.49 3.54
N GLN A 93 -7.93 12.67 2.71
CA GLN A 93 -8.05 13.00 1.29
C GLN A 93 -7.41 11.91 0.45
N LEU A 94 -7.90 11.72 -0.77
CA LEU A 94 -7.24 10.82 -1.72
C LEU A 94 -5.90 11.42 -2.14
N ALA A 95 -4.85 10.63 -2.02
CA ALA A 95 -3.53 10.94 -2.54
C ALA A 95 -3.29 10.17 -3.85
N PRO A 96 -2.52 10.74 -4.80
CA PRO A 96 -1.98 9.97 -5.92
C PRO A 96 -1.19 8.77 -5.40
N SER A 97 -1.31 7.62 -6.06
CA SER A 97 -0.48 6.46 -5.70
C SER A 97 0.99 6.77 -5.99
N ASP A 98 1.84 6.62 -4.98
CA ASP A 98 3.30 6.74 -5.10
C ASP A 98 3.96 5.38 -4.80
N PRO A 99 4.89 4.88 -5.63
CA PRO A 99 5.68 3.68 -5.33
C PRO A 99 6.38 3.72 -3.96
N LEU A 100 6.70 4.91 -3.45
CA LEU A 100 7.27 5.15 -2.13
C LEU A 100 6.33 4.76 -1.00
N TYR A 101 5.02 4.63 -1.21
CA TYR A 101 4.09 4.28 -0.13
C TYR A 101 4.15 2.81 0.29
N GLY A 102 4.90 1.96 -0.42
CA GLY A 102 4.97 0.53 -0.11
C GLY A 102 3.67 -0.23 -0.41
N VAL A 103 2.74 0.39 -1.14
CA VAL A 103 1.40 -0.14 -1.39
C VAL A 103 1.47 -1.20 -2.49
N GLY A 104 1.18 -2.45 -2.12
CA GLY A 104 1.13 -3.55 -3.08
C GLY A 104 2.50 -3.91 -3.63
N ASP A 105 2.52 -4.23 -4.92
CA ASP A 105 3.73 -4.64 -5.63
C ASP A 105 4.24 -3.47 -6.47
N PRO A 106 5.53 -3.09 -6.36
CA PRO A 106 6.08 -1.91 -7.03
C PRO A 106 5.94 -1.93 -8.56
N LEU A 107 5.85 -3.12 -9.17
CA LEU A 107 5.70 -3.28 -10.63
C LEU A 107 4.26 -3.56 -11.08
N SER A 108 3.30 -3.55 -10.16
CA SER A 108 1.91 -3.86 -10.47
C SER A 108 1.11 -2.61 -10.83
N GLU A 109 0.46 -2.61 -11.99
CA GLU A 109 -0.54 -1.59 -12.32
C GLU A 109 -1.71 -1.55 -11.32
N ALA A 110 -2.04 -2.68 -10.68
CA ALA A 110 -3.08 -2.71 -9.66
C ALA A 110 -2.65 -1.96 -8.39
N ALA A 111 -1.34 -1.97 -8.08
CA ALA A 111 -0.81 -1.15 -7.00
C ALA A 111 -0.96 0.34 -7.30
N GLN A 112 -0.64 0.77 -8.53
CA GLN A 112 -0.80 2.16 -8.98
C GLN A 112 -2.25 2.66 -8.96
N ARG A 113 -3.22 1.75 -9.06
CA ARG A 113 -4.66 2.04 -8.96
C ARG A 113 -5.23 1.89 -7.55
N THR A 114 -4.40 1.51 -6.57
CA THR A 114 -4.87 1.38 -5.19
C THR A 114 -5.16 2.77 -4.63
N ARG A 115 -6.32 2.92 -3.99
CA ARG A 115 -6.67 4.17 -3.31
C ARG A 115 -5.79 4.34 -2.09
N VAL A 116 -5.18 5.52 -1.98
CA VAL A 116 -4.36 5.92 -0.86
C VAL A 116 -5.03 7.12 -0.22
N TRP A 117 -5.18 7.06 1.10
CA TRP A 117 -5.80 8.11 1.89
C TRP A 117 -4.73 8.77 2.75
N THR A 118 -4.63 10.09 2.69
CA THR A 118 -3.70 10.88 3.49
C THR A 118 -4.46 11.79 4.44
N THR A 119 -3.95 11.93 5.67
CA THR A 119 -4.48 12.89 6.66
C THR A 119 -3.32 13.36 7.54
N GLY A 120 -3.52 14.47 8.24
CA GLY A 120 -2.46 15.13 9.00
C GLY A 120 -1.84 16.29 8.23
N GLU A 121 -0.93 16.96 8.92
CA GLU A 121 -0.16 18.10 8.43
C GLU A 121 1.31 17.90 8.82
N GLU A 122 2.22 18.34 7.95
CA GLU A 122 3.67 18.33 8.16
C GLU A 122 4.19 16.95 8.61
N GLU A 123 4.96 16.91 9.70
CA GLU A 123 5.52 15.69 10.30
C GLU A 123 4.44 14.72 10.81
N GLY A 124 3.23 15.21 11.06
CA GLY A 124 2.07 14.43 11.49
C GLY A 124 1.26 13.85 10.35
N THR A 125 1.74 13.93 9.10
CA THR A 125 1.09 13.33 7.93
C THR A 125 1.22 11.81 7.96
N VAL A 126 0.08 11.13 7.83
CA VAL A 126 0.01 9.67 7.70
C VAL A 126 -0.83 9.31 6.49
N THR A 127 -0.29 8.44 5.65
CA THR A 127 -1.04 7.80 4.58
C THR A 127 -1.45 6.39 4.96
N ALA A 128 -2.58 5.92 4.45
CA ALA A 128 -3.07 4.56 4.60
C ALA A 128 -3.67 4.06 3.27
N ALA A 129 -3.37 2.82 2.95
CA ALA A 129 -3.99 2.09 1.85
C ALA A 129 -4.40 0.71 2.31
N ALA A 130 -5.54 0.22 1.82
CA ALA A 130 -6.07 -1.08 2.21
C ALA A 130 -6.38 -1.94 0.99
N ARG A 131 -6.06 -3.24 1.07
CA ARG A 131 -6.45 -4.21 0.04
C ARG A 131 -6.68 -5.58 0.64
N THR A 132 -7.54 -6.38 0.00
CA THR A 132 -7.87 -7.71 0.51
C THR A 132 -7.01 -8.79 -0.14
N LEU A 133 -6.45 -9.67 0.69
CA LEU A 133 -5.69 -10.83 0.28
C LEU A 133 -6.52 -12.09 0.52
N ARG A 134 -6.55 -13.01 -0.45
CA ARG A 134 -7.14 -14.33 -0.21
C ARG A 134 -6.21 -15.10 0.72
N LEU A 135 -6.78 -15.79 1.72
CA LEU A 135 -6.02 -16.65 2.63
C LEU A 135 -5.82 -18.03 2.00
N PRO A 136 -4.59 -18.42 1.58
CA PRO A 136 -4.35 -19.75 1.07
C PRO A 136 -4.60 -20.79 2.17
N GLY A 137 -5.33 -21.86 1.87
CA GLY A 137 -5.61 -22.94 2.81
C GLY A 137 -6.73 -22.67 3.81
N VAL A 138 -7.46 -21.55 3.70
CA VAL A 138 -8.66 -21.28 4.51
C VAL A 138 -9.91 -21.56 3.67
N GLN A 139 -10.70 -22.56 4.08
CA GLN A 139 -11.97 -22.87 3.44
C GLN A 139 -12.99 -21.72 3.62
N GLY A 140 -13.92 -21.58 2.68
CA GLY A 140 -14.97 -20.55 2.73
C GLY A 140 -14.59 -19.19 2.16
N GLY A 141 -13.42 -19.07 1.49
CA GLY A 141 -13.04 -17.86 0.76
C GLY A 141 -12.75 -16.66 1.64
N ALA A 142 -12.36 -16.90 2.91
CA ALA A 142 -11.95 -15.85 3.84
C ALA A 142 -10.79 -15.02 3.28
N ARG A 143 -10.81 -13.73 3.59
CA ARG A 143 -9.83 -12.76 3.12
C ARG A 143 -9.23 -12.04 4.32
N ALA A 144 -7.92 -11.86 4.31
CA ALA A 144 -7.27 -10.91 5.19
C ALA A 144 -7.31 -9.51 4.55
N LEU A 145 -7.29 -8.48 5.38
CA LEU A 145 -7.03 -7.11 4.96
C LEU A 145 -5.56 -6.78 5.19
N LEU A 146 -4.83 -6.48 4.13
CA LEU A 146 -3.54 -5.81 4.22
C LEU A 146 -3.77 -4.32 4.29
N VAL A 147 -3.33 -3.69 5.37
CA VAL A 147 -3.24 -2.25 5.51
C VAL A 147 -1.77 -1.86 5.47
N THR A 148 -1.43 -0.89 4.62
CA THR A 148 -0.11 -0.26 4.58
C THR A 148 -0.27 1.18 5.03
N GLN A 149 0.46 1.57 6.07
CA GLN A 149 0.60 2.95 6.47
C GLN A 149 1.99 3.47 6.09
N MET A 150 2.07 4.75 5.74
CA MET A 150 3.34 5.46 5.69
C MET A 150 3.25 6.72 6.55
N GLY A 151 4.26 6.97 7.39
CA GLY A 151 4.35 8.17 8.21
C GLY A 151 5.78 8.72 8.23
N GLY A 152 5.92 9.99 8.60
CA GLY A 152 7.19 10.72 8.57
C GLY A 152 7.38 11.52 7.27
N PHE A 153 8.06 12.66 7.38
CA PHE A 153 8.26 13.61 6.28
C PHE A 153 9.58 13.36 5.52
N ASP A 154 10.73 13.61 6.17
CA ASP A 154 12.05 13.47 5.52
C ASP A 154 12.50 12.00 5.36
N HIS A 155 12.06 11.16 6.29
CA HIS A 155 12.45 9.75 6.36
C HIS A 155 11.21 8.88 6.52
N PRO A 156 10.35 8.81 5.48
CA PRO A 156 9.10 8.09 5.57
C PRO A 156 9.35 6.62 5.91
N LYS A 157 8.57 6.12 6.86
CA LYS A 157 8.55 4.73 7.28
C LYS A 157 7.26 4.09 6.83
N ARG A 158 7.32 2.83 6.42
CA ARG A 158 6.12 2.02 6.16
C ARG A 158 5.87 1.03 7.27
N ARG A 159 4.58 0.81 7.53
CA ARG A 159 4.08 -0.26 8.36
C ARG A 159 3.06 -1.05 7.57
N HIS A 160 3.28 -2.35 7.47
CA HIS A 160 2.34 -3.29 6.87
C HIS A 160 1.67 -4.10 7.98
N ALA A 161 0.35 -4.25 7.93
CA ALA A 161 -0.40 -5.02 8.90
C ALA A 161 -1.48 -5.86 8.21
N LEU A 162 -1.57 -7.13 8.57
CA LEU A 162 -2.60 -8.05 8.12
C LEU A 162 -3.65 -8.23 9.21
N TYR A 163 -4.90 -7.97 8.87
CA TYR A 163 -6.04 -8.16 9.74
C TYR A 163 -6.94 -9.28 9.23
N VAL A 164 -7.50 -10.08 10.14
CA VAL A 164 -8.52 -11.09 9.85
C VAL A 164 -9.81 -10.75 10.59
N ALA A 165 -10.95 -11.13 10.02
CA ALA A 165 -12.25 -10.86 10.62
C ALA A 165 -12.56 -11.92 11.67
N THR A 166 -12.87 -11.50 12.90
CA THR A 166 -13.33 -12.39 13.98
C THR A 166 -14.67 -11.89 14.52
N ALA A 167 -15.29 -12.66 15.41
CA ALA A 167 -16.51 -12.24 16.08
C ALA A 167 -16.30 -11.00 16.98
N GLN A 168 -15.07 -10.79 17.44
CA GLN A 168 -14.66 -9.66 18.28
C GLN A 168 -14.26 -8.43 17.46
N GLY A 169 -14.31 -8.48 16.13
CA GLY A 169 -13.94 -7.40 15.22
C GLY A 169 -12.70 -7.72 14.39
N PRO A 170 -12.01 -6.71 13.85
CA PRO A 170 -10.75 -6.91 13.14
C PRO A 170 -9.63 -7.34 14.10
N HIS A 171 -9.05 -8.51 13.85
CA HIS A 171 -7.94 -9.05 14.62
C HIS A 171 -6.62 -8.86 13.86
N LEU A 172 -5.62 -8.28 14.51
CA LEU A 172 -4.28 -8.14 13.96
C LEU A 172 -3.58 -9.50 13.91
N ALA A 173 -3.44 -10.05 12.71
CA ALA A 173 -2.87 -11.38 12.46
C ALA A 173 -1.36 -11.34 12.20
N TRP A 174 -0.81 -10.20 11.77
CA TRP A 174 0.62 -9.98 11.53
C TRP A 174 0.92 -8.50 11.29
N GLN A 175 2.14 -8.07 11.57
CA GLN A 175 2.63 -6.76 11.20
C GLN A 175 4.14 -6.75 10.93
N TYR A 176 4.58 -5.79 10.12
CA TYR A 176 5.96 -5.40 9.94
C TYR A 176 6.06 -3.88 9.93
N GLU A 177 7.05 -3.35 10.65
CA GLU A 177 7.38 -1.93 10.67
C GLU A 177 8.83 -1.78 10.25
N GLU A 178 9.09 -0.84 9.34
CA GLU A 178 10.45 -0.60 8.88
C GLU A 178 11.36 -0.13 10.01
N PRO A 179 12.54 -0.75 10.18
CA PRO A 179 13.50 -0.27 11.15
C PRO A 179 14.07 1.11 10.76
N PRO A 180 14.77 1.80 11.68
CA PRO A 180 15.53 3.00 11.35
C PRO A 180 16.54 2.76 10.21
N GLY A 181 16.82 3.80 9.41
CA GLY A 181 17.71 3.73 8.24
C GLY A 181 16.97 3.70 6.89
N SER A 182 17.70 3.52 5.80
CA SER A 182 17.17 3.59 4.41
C SER A 182 16.45 2.30 3.97
N TYR A 183 15.47 1.89 4.76
CA TYR A 183 14.63 0.74 4.44
C TYR A 183 13.42 1.14 3.60
N GLN A 184 13.05 0.25 2.68
CA GLN A 184 11.79 0.30 1.96
C GLN A 184 11.21 -1.12 1.87
N SER A 185 9.92 -1.27 2.14
CA SER A 185 9.25 -2.56 2.21
C SER A 185 7.92 -2.59 1.48
N TRP A 186 7.55 -3.79 1.07
CA TRP A 186 6.31 -4.10 0.35
C TRP A 186 5.81 -5.48 0.75
N VAL A 187 4.51 -5.71 0.64
CA VAL A 187 3.93 -7.06 0.70
C VAL A 187 3.48 -7.47 -0.69
N LEU A 188 4.28 -8.33 -1.33
CA LEU A 188 3.98 -8.94 -2.62
C LEU A 188 2.93 -10.04 -2.41
N ALA A 189 1.76 -9.91 -3.03
CA ALA A 189 0.70 -10.90 -2.88
C ALA A 189 -0.04 -11.14 -4.20
N PRO A 190 0.62 -11.80 -5.17
CA PRO A 190 -0.04 -12.20 -6.41
C PRO A 190 -1.16 -13.21 -6.12
N ALA A 191 -2.22 -13.16 -6.93
CA ALA A 191 -3.42 -13.95 -6.69
C ALA A 191 -3.11 -15.47 -6.61
N GLY A 192 -3.65 -16.13 -5.59
CA GLY A 192 -3.50 -17.58 -5.40
C GLY A 192 -2.14 -18.05 -4.90
N ARG A 193 -1.22 -17.14 -4.54
CA ARG A 193 0.10 -17.47 -4.02
C ARG A 193 0.26 -17.02 -2.58
N ILE A 194 1.30 -17.54 -1.93
CA ILE A 194 1.69 -17.15 -0.57
C ILE A 194 2.21 -15.71 -0.62
N PRO A 195 1.69 -14.79 0.21
CA PRO A 195 2.22 -13.44 0.31
C PRO A 195 3.67 -13.43 0.79
N VAL A 196 4.46 -12.47 0.31
CA VAL A 196 5.88 -12.30 0.63
C VAL A 196 6.10 -10.87 1.08
N LEU A 197 6.66 -10.69 2.27
CA LEU A 197 7.28 -9.43 2.65
C LEU A 197 8.59 -9.29 1.87
N LEU A 198 8.72 -8.22 1.09
CA LEU A 198 9.96 -7.79 0.44
C LEU A 198 10.50 -6.59 1.22
N VAL A 199 11.75 -6.66 1.64
CA VAL A 199 12.46 -5.55 2.30
C VAL A 199 13.70 -5.23 1.49
N ARG A 200 13.87 -3.97 1.13
CA ARG A 200 15.07 -3.39 0.53
C ARG A 200 15.74 -2.49 1.55
N TYR A 201 17.06 -2.58 1.64
CA TYR A 201 17.89 -1.62 2.34
C TYR A 201 18.84 -0.97 1.35
N ASP A 202 18.70 0.35 1.19
CA ASP A 202 19.55 1.16 0.32
C ASP A 202 20.82 1.55 1.10
N SER A 203 21.97 1.02 0.70
CA SER A 203 23.20 1.22 1.46
C SER A 203 23.73 2.64 1.28
N PRO A 204 24.01 3.40 2.36
CA PRO A 204 24.60 4.74 2.24
C PRO A 204 26.10 4.70 1.96
N GLN A 205 26.76 3.55 2.12
CA GLN A 205 28.20 3.38 1.89
C GLN A 205 28.47 3.22 0.40
N ASP A 206 29.49 3.89 -0.13
CA ASP A 206 29.82 3.92 -1.57
C ASP A 206 30.27 2.57 -2.14
N ASP A 207 30.83 1.72 -1.30
CA ASP A 207 31.40 0.42 -1.64
C ASP A 207 30.50 -0.76 -1.27
N ALA A 208 29.48 -0.56 -0.42
CA ALA A 208 28.58 -1.63 -0.01
C ALA A 208 27.29 -1.68 -0.86
N PRO A 209 26.90 -2.86 -1.37
CA PRO A 209 25.68 -3.02 -2.16
C PRO A 209 24.41 -2.85 -1.31
N ASP A 210 23.31 -2.54 -1.98
CA ASP A 210 21.96 -2.61 -1.42
C ASP A 210 21.61 -4.06 -1.06
N GLN A 211 20.73 -4.23 -0.07
CA GLN A 211 20.29 -5.55 0.39
C GLN A 211 18.83 -5.78 0.04
N ILE A 212 18.50 -7.01 -0.33
CA ILE A 212 17.13 -7.47 -0.56
C ILE A 212 16.88 -8.68 0.33
N GLU A 213 15.88 -8.58 1.18
CA GLU A 213 15.38 -9.66 2.03
C GLU A 213 13.94 -10.01 1.63
N THR A 214 13.61 -11.30 1.67
CA THR A 214 12.23 -11.77 1.49
C THR A 214 11.81 -12.69 2.62
N ARG A 215 10.59 -12.52 3.13
CA ARG A 215 9.99 -13.42 4.13
C ARG A 215 8.63 -13.89 3.64
N SER A 216 8.43 -15.21 3.58
CA SER A 216 7.13 -15.77 3.22
C SER A 216 6.16 -15.64 4.40
N LEU A 217 4.93 -15.21 4.14
CA LEU A 217 3.88 -15.07 5.14
C LEU A 217 2.91 -16.24 5.03
N ARG A 218 3.01 -17.21 5.93
CA ARG A 218 2.14 -18.40 5.94
C ARG A 218 1.07 -18.28 7.00
N TRP A 219 -0.18 -18.50 6.60
CA TRP A 219 -1.30 -18.54 7.54
C TRP A 219 -1.20 -19.75 8.48
N ASN A 220 -1.31 -19.51 9.78
CA ASN A 220 -1.43 -20.55 10.80
C ASN A 220 -2.85 -20.51 11.39
N ALA A 221 -3.68 -21.46 10.97
CA ALA A 221 -5.08 -21.54 11.39
C ALA A 221 -5.24 -21.72 12.91
N GLY A 222 -4.37 -22.49 13.57
CA GLY A 222 -4.44 -22.73 15.00
C GLY A 222 -4.12 -21.50 15.85
N ARG A 223 -3.31 -20.57 15.32
CA ARG A 223 -2.97 -19.31 15.98
C ARG A 223 -3.78 -18.11 15.46
N GLN A 224 -4.56 -18.31 14.40
CA GLN A 224 -5.22 -17.24 13.64
C GLN A 224 -4.29 -16.08 13.28
N ALA A 225 -3.04 -16.41 12.94
CA ALA A 225 -1.97 -15.44 12.69
C ALA A 225 -1.12 -15.86 11.48
N PHE A 226 -0.43 -14.91 10.85
CA PHE A 226 0.61 -15.26 9.88
C PHE A 226 1.96 -15.45 10.58
N ALA A 227 2.68 -16.48 10.17
CA ALA A 227 4.06 -16.71 10.56
C ALA A 227 5.00 -16.26 9.42
N GLU A 228 6.02 -15.48 9.79
CA GLU A 228 7.15 -15.20 8.91
C GLU A 228 8.05 -16.44 8.83
N GLN A 229 8.35 -16.86 7.61
CA GLN A 229 9.36 -17.88 7.36
C GLN A 229 10.48 -17.29 6.52
N ALA A 230 11.63 -17.08 7.16
CA ALA A 230 12.90 -16.86 6.48
C ALA A 230 13.19 -18.10 5.62
N SER A 231 12.92 -17.98 4.33
CA SER A 231 13.07 -19.03 3.33
C SER A 231 13.64 -18.39 2.09
N ALA A 232 14.29 -19.18 1.23
CA ALA A 232 14.67 -18.69 -0.08
C ALA A 232 13.42 -18.05 -0.75
N PRO A 233 13.58 -16.95 -1.50
CA PRO A 233 12.46 -16.30 -2.17
C PRO A 233 11.64 -17.35 -2.94
N PRO A 234 10.29 -17.33 -2.87
CA PRO A 234 9.50 -18.28 -3.64
C PRO A 234 9.87 -18.22 -5.13
N ALA A 235 9.91 -19.37 -5.82
CA ALA A 235 10.28 -19.44 -7.24
C ALA A 235 9.41 -18.54 -8.15
N ALA A 236 8.23 -18.17 -7.68
CA ALA A 236 7.35 -17.18 -8.25
C ALA A 236 7.99 -15.79 -8.40
N VAL A 237 8.72 -15.35 -7.37
CA VAL A 237 9.32 -14.01 -7.30
C VAL A 237 10.54 -13.96 -8.22
N GLN A 238 10.51 -13.02 -9.16
CA GLN A 238 11.54 -12.83 -10.16
C GLN A 238 12.38 -11.61 -9.84
N ALA A 239 13.62 -11.63 -10.34
CA ALA A 239 14.48 -10.48 -10.47
C ALA A 239 14.58 -10.08 -11.94
N VAL A 240 14.30 -8.82 -12.24
CA VAL A 240 14.63 -8.20 -13.52
C VAL A 240 16.00 -7.56 -13.38
N VAL A 241 17.00 -8.17 -14.01
CA VAL A 241 18.39 -7.70 -14.02
C VAL A 241 18.55 -6.78 -15.23
N ALA A 242 18.69 -5.48 -14.99
CA ALA A 242 18.88 -4.49 -16.06
C ALA A 242 20.27 -4.60 -16.70
N ALA A 243 21.30 -4.70 -15.85
CA ALA A 243 22.70 -4.81 -16.24
C ALA A 243 23.56 -5.32 -15.07
N ARG A 244 24.79 -5.75 -15.37
CA ARG A 244 25.79 -6.24 -14.41
C ARG A 244 27.06 -5.39 -14.47
N TYR A 245 27.72 -5.21 -13.33
CA TYR A 245 28.87 -4.32 -13.15
C TYR A 245 29.91 -4.94 -12.22
N ALA A 246 31.18 -4.59 -12.44
CA ALA A 246 32.30 -5.13 -11.66
C ALA A 246 32.23 -4.70 -10.19
N GLY A 247 31.76 -3.48 -9.91
CA GLY A 247 31.65 -2.93 -8.56
C GLY A 247 30.40 -2.07 -8.36
N VAL A 248 30.11 -1.79 -7.08
CA VAL A 248 28.98 -0.98 -6.62
C VAL A 248 29.02 0.43 -7.23
N ALA A 249 30.19 1.08 -7.20
CA ALA A 249 30.37 2.43 -7.74
C ALA A 249 29.96 2.53 -9.23
N ALA A 250 30.39 1.57 -10.05
CA ALA A 250 30.03 1.54 -11.48
C ALA A 250 28.52 1.32 -11.70
N ALA A 251 27.90 0.43 -10.90
CA ALA A 251 26.46 0.20 -10.97
C ALA A 251 25.65 1.44 -10.56
N ARG A 252 26.07 2.13 -9.49
CA ARG A 252 25.43 3.37 -9.04
C ARG A 252 25.58 4.51 -10.02
N ALA A 253 26.77 4.69 -10.60
CA ALA A 253 27.01 5.66 -11.64
C ALA A 253 26.10 5.41 -12.86
N ALA A 254 25.95 4.15 -13.28
CA ALA A 254 25.03 3.81 -14.37
C ALA A 254 23.56 4.03 -14.01
N ARG A 255 23.14 3.76 -12.76
CA ARG A 255 21.79 4.08 -12.26
C ARG A 255 21.53 5.59 -12.31
N ALA A 256 22.49 6.40 -11.85
CA ALA A 256 22.37 7.85 -11.85
C ALA A 256 22.32 8.45 -13.27
N GLN A 257 23.14 7.95 -14.19
CA GLN A 257 23.14 8.39 -15.59
C GLN A 257 21.86 8.05 -16.36
N GLN A 258 21.09 7.06 -15.88
CA GLN A 258 19.81 6.63 -16.48
C GLN A 258 18.70 6.63 -15.42
N ALA A 259 18.65 7.68 -14.60
CA ALA A 259 17.74 7.77 -13.45
C ALA A 259 16.26 7.56 -13.84
N ASP A 260 15.84 8.06 -14.99
CA ASP A 260 14.47 7.89 -15.50
C ASP A 260 14.10 6.42 -15.77
N CYS A 261 15.08 5.60 -16.16
CA CYS A 261 14.87 4.18 -16.42
C CYS A 261 15.11 3.30 -15.19
N LEU A 262 16.12 3.65 -14.39
CA LEU A 262 16.74 2.80 -13.38
C LEU A 262 16.61 3.33 -11.95
N GLY A 263 15.96 4.47 -11.72
CA GLY A 263 15.90 5.12 -10.40
C GLY A 263 15.34 4.23 -9.29
N GLY A 264 14.41 3.33 -9.63
CA GLY A 264 13.85 2.35 -8.69
C GLY A 264 14.66 1.05 -8.51
N TYR A 265 15.81 0.89 -9.17
CA TYR A 265 16.60 -0.34 -9.17
C TYR A 265 17.60 -0.36 -8.00
N ALA A 266 17.70 -1.52 -7.35
CA ALA A 266 18.69 -1.81 -6.32
C ALA A 266 20.04 -2.23 -6.93
N VAL A 267 21.15 -1.81 -6.35
CA VAL A 267 22.49 -2.32 -6.67
C VAL A 267 22.82 -3.47 -5.72
N VAL A 268 22.64 -4.71 -6.15
CA VAL A 268 22.81 -5.89 -5.27
C VAL A 268 24.06 -6.69 -5.62
N LEU A 269 24.62 -7.34 -4.61
CA LEU A 269 25.54 -8.45 -4.82
C LEU A 269 24.77 -9.66 -5.35
N THR A 270 25.35 -10.34 -6.33
CA THR A 270 24.76 -11.51 -6.98
C THR A 270 25.68 -12.72 -6.85
N ARG A 271 25.12 -13.92 -6.95
CA ARG A 271 25.94 -15.14 -7.02
C ARG A 271 26.90 -15.08 -8.21
N PRO A 272 28.14 -15.56 -8.06
CA PRO A 272 29.07 -15.67 -9.18
C PRO A 272 28.45 -16.48 -10.33
N ALA A 273 28.56 -15.96 -11.54
CA ALA A 273 28.21 -16.67 -12.77
C ALA A 273 29.48 -16.78 -13.63
N GLY A 274 30.40 -17.68 -13.25
CA GLY A 274 31.74 -17.74 -13.82
C GLY A 274 32.58 -16.51 -13.44
N ALA A 275 33.37 -15.99 -14.39
CA ALA A 275 34.16 -14.76 -14.22
C ALA A 275 33.33 -13.46 -14.33
N ALA A 276 32.00 -13.57 -14.42
CA ALA A 276 31.12 -12.44 -14.65
C ALA A 276 31.03 -11.50 -13.43
N PRO A 277 30.70 -10.22 -13.66
CA PRO A 277 30.62 -9.23 -12.60
C PRO A 277 29.62 -9.60 -11.49
N HIS A 278 30.02 -9.32 -10.24
CA HIS A 278 29.28 -9.74 -9.04
C HIS A 278 28.13 -8.82 -8.68
N HIS A 279 28.03 -7.62 -9.25
CA HIS A 279 27.01 -6.63 -8.90
C HIS A 279 26.00 -6.47 -10.03
N ALA A 280 24.74 -6.24 -9.69
CA ALA A 280 23.68 -6.05 -10.66
C ALA A 280 22.70 -4.96 -10.25
N LEU A 281 22.15 -4.26 -11.24
CA LEU A 281 20.97 -3.42 -11.07
C LEU A 281 19.72 -4.30 -11.19
N VAL A 282 18.92 -4.35 -10.12
CA VAL A 282 17.81 -5.29 -9.99
C VAL A 282 16.53 -4.59 -9.55
N GLN A 283 15.43 -4.97 -10.18
CA GLN A 283 14.09 -4.75 -9.67
C GLN A 283 13.40 -6.09 -9.40
N VAL A 284 12.58 -6.15 -8.35
CA VAL A 284 11.86 -7.37 -7.95
C VAL A 284 10.45 -7.35 -8.49
N ALA A 285 10.02 -8.47 -9.09
CA ALA A 285 8.67 -8.69 -9.57
C ALA A 285 8.04 -9.88 -8.82
N ALA A 286 6.76 -9.81 -8.45
CA ALA A 286 6.10 -10.91 -7.76
C ALA A 286 5.82 -12.13 -8.65
N ASP A 287 5.78 -11.94 -9.97
CA ASP A 287 5.62 -13.01 -10.95
C ASP A 287 6.31 -12.74 -12.30
N MET A 288 6.25 -13.74 -13.18
CA MET A 288 6.83 -13.68 -14.52
C MET A 288 6.14 -12.67 -15.44
N ALA A 289 4.84 -12.40 -15.26
CA ALA A 289 4.11 -11.48 -16.13
C ALA A 289 4.57 -10.04 -15.87
N GLN A 290 4.69 -9.66 -14.61
CA GLN A 290 5.27 -8.38 -14.23
C GLN A 290 6.74 -8.26 -14.63
N ALA A 291 7.53 -9.31 -14.42
CA ALA A 291 8.94 -9.31 -14.81
C ALA A 291 9.12 -9.12 -16.33
N HIS A 292 8.22 -9.72 -17.12
CA HIS A 292 8.17 -9.53 -18.57
C HIS A 292 7.77 -8.10 -18.95
N ALA A 293 6.71 -7.56 -18.35
CA ALA A 293 6.27 -6.19 -18.60
C ALA A 293 7.38 -5.17 -18.27
N GLU A 294 8.07 -5.36 -17.15
CA GLU A 294 9.20 -4.51 -16.76
C GLU A 294 10.39 -4.66 -17.70
N SER A 295 10.67 -5.86 -18.19
CA SER A 295 11.71 -6.08 -19.21
C SER A 295 11.38 -5.37 -20.54
N LEU A 296 10.10 -5.33 -20.93
CA LEU A 296 9.66 -4.56 -22.09
C LEU A 296 9.80 -3.04 -21.85
N ARG A 297 9.39 -2.55 -20.67
CA ARG A 297 9.54 -1.15 -20.27
C ARG A 297 11.01 -0.71 -20.34
N LEU A 298 11.92 -1.52 -19.80
CA LEU A 298 13.36 -1.20 -19.84
C LEU A 298 13.92 -1.12 -21.27
N ARG A 299 13.54 -2.05 -22.15
CA ARG A 299 13.98 -2.03 -23.57
C ARG A 299 13.45 -0.80 -24.31
N ALA A 300 12.22 -0.39 -24.00
CA ALA A 300 11.64 0.85 -24.55
C ALA A 300 12.32 2.10 -23.97
N CYS A 301 12.75 2.05 -22.71
CA CYS A 301 13.40 3.18 -22.05
C CYS A 301 14.85 3.41 -22.53
N SER A 302 15.61 2.35 -22.80
CA SER A 302 17.00 2.46 -23.26
C SER A 302 17.42 1.25 -24.10
N ALA A 303 17.79 1.50 -25.36
CA ALA A 303 18.29 0.49 -26.29
C ALA A 303 19.62 -0.16 -25.84
N ARG A 304 20.33 0.45 -24.88
CA ARG A 304 21.57 -0.09 -24.31
C ARG A 304 21.32 -1.19 -23.27
N LEU A 305 20.12 -1.24 -22.69
CA LEU A 305 19.77 -2.23 -21.68
C LEU A 305 19.30 -3.53 -22.32
N GLN A 306 19.86 -4.64 -21.85
CA GLN A 306 19.45 -5.99 -22.24
C GLN A 306 18.93 -6.74 -21.01
N PRO A 307 17.71 -6.42 -20.55
CA PRO A 307 17.21 -6.96 -19.31
C PRO A 307 17.05 -8.48 -19.39
N ARG A 308 17.43 -9.15 -18.29
CA ARG A 308 17.27 -10.59 -18.10
C ARG A 308 16.41 -10.87 -16.88
N THR A 309 15.45 -11.77 -17.03
CA THR A 309 14.64 -12.26 -15.93
C THR A 309 15.23 -13.54 -15.37
N VAL A 310 15.40 -13.62 -14.06
CA VAL A 310 15.80 -14.84 -13.36
C VAL A 310 14.99 -14.98 -12.06
N PRO A 311 14.77 -16.20 -11.54
CA PRO A 311 14.21 -16.36 -10.21
C PRO A 311 15.06 -15.62 -9.16
N LEU A 312 14.44 -14.83 -8.29
CA LEU A 312 15.18 -14.03 -7.30
C LEU A 312 16.07 -14.91 -6.42
N ALA A 313 15.56 -16.10 -6.05
CA ALA A 313 16.29 -17.10 -5.29
C ALA A 313 17.56 -17.62 -5.97
N HIS A 314 17.68 -17.51 -7.31
CA HIS A 314 18.87 -17.90 -8.06
C HIS A 314 19.90 -16.78 -8.15
N LEU A 315 19.46 -15.52 -8.03
CA LEU A 315 20.31 -14.34 -8.18
C LEU A 315 21.06 -13.98 -6.90
N LEU A 316 20.36 -13.88 -5.78
CA LEU A 316 20.94 -13.40 -4.52
C LEU A 316 21.85 -14.47 -3.90
N PRO A 317 22.99 -14.10 -3.28
CA PRO A 317 23.76 -15.01 -2.44
C PRO A 317 22.85 -15.73 -1.43
N LYS A 318 23.24 -16.94 -0.99
CA LYS A 318 22.56 -17.50 0.19
C LYS A 318 22.76 -16.49 1.31
N ALA A 319 21.69 -16.14 2.02
CA ALA A 319 21.83 -15.34 3.23
C ALA A 319 22.80 -16.10 4.14
N GLU A 320 24.02 -15.59 4.28
CA GLU A 320 24.83 -15.97 5.42
C GLU A 320 24.00 -15.56 6.63
N GLN A 321 23.77 -16.52 7.53
CA GLN A 321 23.11 -16.21 8.79
C GLN A 321 23.99 -15.21 9.51
N ALA A 322 23.69 -13.91 9.37
CA ALA A 322 24.27 -12.91 10.23
C ALA A 322 23.96 -13.35 11.68
N PRO A 323 24.97 -13.37 12.58
CA PRO A 323 24.78 -13.85 13.94
C PRO A 323 23.64 -13.06 14.60
N GLY A 324 22.73 -13.81 15.20
CA GLY A 324 21.36 -13.37 15.44
C GLY A 324 21.21 -12.08 16.23
N ARG A 325 20.34 -11.19 15.73
CA ARG A 325 19.44 -10.46 16.62
C ARG A 325 18.21 -11.33 16.83
N LYS A 326 18.20 -12.08 17.93
CA LYS A 326 16.94 -12.60 18.50
C LYS A 326 15.98 -11.42 18.61
N PRO A 327 14.71 -11.54 18.22
CA PRO A 327 13.72 -10.58 18.67
C PRO A 327 13.73 -10.63 20.20
N GLU A 328 13.94 -9.48 20.85
CA GLU A 328 13.72 -9.36 22.28
C GLU A 328 12.31 -9.86 22.56
N ARG A 329 12.23 -11.00 23.22
CA ARG A 329 11.01 -11.50 23.81
C ARG A 329 10.64 -10.46 24.85
N LYS A 330 9.68 -9.57 24.53
CA LYS A 330 9.00 -8.77 25.55
C LYS A 330 8.50 -9.75 26.60
N THR A 331 9.15 -9.72 27.77
CA THR A 331 8.65 -10.32 28.98
C THR A 331 7.34 -9.63 29.32
N ASP A 332 6.25 -10.37 29.29
CA ASP A 332 5.01 -9.95 29.96
C ASP A 332 5.34 -9.66 31.43
N PRO A 333 4.90 -8.51 32.00
CA PRO A 333 4.95 -8.34 33.44
C PRO A 333 3.98 -9.35 34.06
N ALA A 334 4.52 -10.14 34.99
CA ALA A 334 3.76 -11.06 35.82
C ALA A 334 2.66 -10.33 36.61
N ARG A 335 1.62 -11.11 36.94
CA ARG A 335 0.47 -10.80 37.80
C ARG A 335 0.78 -9.94 39.01
#